data_AF-A0A9X6UFR3-F1
#
_entry.id   AF-A0A9X6UFR3-F1
#
_cell.length_a   1.000
_cell.length_b   1.000
_cell.length_c   1.000
_cell.angle_alpha   90.00
_cell.angle_beta   90.00
_cell.angle_gamma   90.00
#
_symmetry.space_group_name_H-M   'P 1'
#
loop_
_entity.id
_entity.type
_entity.pdbx_description
1 polymer ?
#
loop_
_entity_poly.entity_id
_entity_poly.type
_entity_poly.pdbx_seq_one_letter_code
_entity_poly.pdbx_strand_id
1 'polypeptide(L)'
;LLAQNTLWINTLSFIATLVAVLLLPKLEKKKPTDRAKTLLQTIKNDMREGLKWLINDRLNLALSLQAMVGNFGASAVLGGLMYYLLSTLNLSAEESGINYTLIGVGGLLGSIIVIPLEQRFRRGILIPTLLAVGAIGLTYAIWSEYWLAPGISFGLAMICNIAWNTIVASVRQETVPTDMQGRVLGFSRVLTRLAMPLGALVGGLISDFNPVAIFILASTAKFIEVIIALTSPIRKL
;
A
#
# COMPACT_ATOMS: atom_id res chain seq x y z
N LEU A 1 -12.47 -28.11 -3.66
CA LEU A 1 -11.74 -28.76 -2.55
C LEU A 1 -10.65 -27.86 -1.95
N LEU A 2 -9.76 -27.24 -2.76
CA LEU A 2 -8.71 -26.33 -2.24
C LEU A 2 -9.24 -25.09 -1.49
N ALA A 3 -10.27 -24.41 -2.02
CA ALA A 3 -10.87 -23.24 -1.37
C ALA A 3 -11.47 -23.55 0.03
N GLN A 4 -12.03 -24.75 0.20
CA GLN A 4 -12.62 -25.19 1.46
C GLN A 4 -11.54 -25.46 2.51
N ASN A 5 -10.41 -26.05 2.11
CA ASN A 5 -9.28 -26.27 3.00
C ASN A 5 -8.63 -24.96 3.47
N THR A 6 -8.53 -23.96 2.60
CA THR A 6 -8.03 -22.62 2.96
C THR A 6 -8.91 -21.93 4.00
N LEU A 7 -10.23 -22.08 3.91
CA LEU A 7 -11.18 -21.54 4.88
C LEU A 7 -11.01 -22.19 6.27
N TRP A 8 -10.79 -23.51 6.34
CA TRP A 8 -10.54 -24.20 7.60
C TRP A 8 -9.22 -23.77 8.25
N ILE A 9 -8.15 -23.63 7.46
CA ILE A 9 -6.85 -23.13 7.95
C ILE A 9 -6.99 -21.72 8.51
N ASN A 10 -7.74 -20.85 7.83
CA ASN A 10 -7.98 -19.49 8.28
C ASN A 10 -8.76 -19.47 9.60
N THR A 11 -9.80 -20.30 9.69
CA THR A 11 -10.62 -20.45 10.90
C THR A 11 -9.78 -20.91 12.10
N LEU A 12 -8.93 -21.92 11.92
CA LEU A 12 -8.01 -22.41 12.96
C LEU A 12 -7.03 -21.33 13.42
N SER A 13 -6.50 -20.54 12.48
CA SER A 13 -5.58 -19.43 12.78
C SER A 13 -6.25 -18.34 13.62
N PHE A 14 -7.51 -18.02 13.33
CA PHE A 14 -8.30 -17.08 14.14
C PHE A 14 -8.63 -17.62 15.53
N ILE A 15 -8.97 -18.92 15.64
CA ILE A 15 -9.19 -19.56 16.94
C ILE A 15 -7.91 -19.54 17.78
N ALA A 16 -6.76 -19.86 17.19
CA ALA A 16 -5.47 -19.80 17.88
C ALA A 16 -5.16 -18.39 18.38
N THR A 17 -5.44 -17.37 17.56
CA THR A 17 -5.28 -15.95 17.94
C THR A 17 -6.24 -15.58 19.08
N LEU A 18 -7.50 -16.02 19.02
CA LEU A 18 -8.49 -15.78 20.08
C LEU A 18 -8.07 -16.42 21.40
N VAL A 19 -7.61 -17.67 21.37
CA VAL A 19 -7.09 -18.37 22.55
C VAL A 19 -5.89 -17.63 23.12
N ALA A 20 -4.95 -17.20 22.27
CA ALA A 20 -3.81 -16.40 22.72
C ALA A 20 -4.23 -15.09 23.40
N VAL A 21 -5.24 -14.39 22.86
CA VAL A 21 -5.79 -13.17 23.46
C VAL A 21 -6.50 -13.44 24.79
N LEU A 22 -7.24 -14.55 24.91
CA LEU A 22 -7.91 -14.93 26.15
C LEU A 22 -6.91 -15.35 27.24
N LEU A 23 -5.75 -15.86 26.86
CA LEU A 23 -4.65 -16.21 27.76
C LEU A 23 -3.83 -15.00 28.21
N LEU A 24 -3.98 -13.82 27.57
CA LEU A 24 -3.32 -12.61 28.03
C LEU A 24 -3.86 -12.18 29.40
N PRO A 25 -2.99 -11.76 30.33
CA PRO A 25 -3.43 -11.24 31.61
C PRO A 25 -4.37 -10.05 31.39
N LYS A 26 -5.49 -10.03 32.12
CA LYS A 26 -6.42 -8.87 32.10
C LYS A 26 -5.66 -7.64 32.57
N LEU A 27 -5.31 -6.76 31.63
CA LEU A 27 -4.81 -5.43 31.94
C LEU A 27 -5.84 -4.72 32.81
N GLU A 28 -5.39 -4.24 33.97
CA GLU A 28 -6.23 -3.55 34.93
C GLU A 28 -6.89 -2.35 34.23
N LYS A 29 -8.21 -2.40 34.07
CA LYS A 29 -8.97 -1.31 33.46
C LYS A 29 -8.90 -0.11 34.40
N LYS A 30 -7.98 0.82 34.14
CA LYS A 30 -7.99 2.15 34.74
C LYS A 30 -9.41 2.72 34.55
N LYS A 31 -10.12 3.00 35.66
CA LYS A 31 -11.52 3.46 35.64
C LYS A 31 -11.67 4.57 34.59
N PRO A 32 -12.71 4.52 33.72
CA PRO A 32 -13.00 5.62 32.82
C PRO A 32 -13.42 6.80 33.68
N THR A 33 -12.46 7.67 34.01
CA THR A 33 -12.75 9.01 34.53
C THR A 33 -13.60 9.74 33.47
N ASP A 34 -14.32 10.81 33.82
CA ASP A 34 -15.12 11.72 32.95
C ASP A 34 -14.40 12.28 31.68
N ARG A 35 -13.22 11.76 31.39
CA ARG A 35 -12.37 11.97 30.23
C ARG A 35 -12.96 11.56 28.88
N ALA A 36 -14.16 10.98 28.73
CA ALA A 36 -14.65 10.60 27.40
C ALA A 36 -14.82 11.80 26.44
N LYS A 37 -15.40 12.92 26.92
CA LYS A 37 -15.44 14.19 26.18
C LYS A 37 -14.04 14.78 26.00
N THR A 38 -13.20 14.65 27.02
CA THR A 38 -11.81 15.13 27.01
C THR A 38 -10.95 14.35 26.01
N LEU A 39 -11.16 13.04 25.85
CA LEU A 39 -10.43 12.14 24.96
C LEU A 39 -10.74 12.43 23.50
N LEU A 40 -12.02 12.62 23.14
CA LEU A 40 -12.37 13.02 21.77
C LEU A 40 -11.79 14.40 21.43
N GLN A 41 -11.80 15.34 22.39
CA GLN A 41 -11.16 16.64 22.23
C GLN A 41 -9.63 16.50 22.05
N THR A 42 -8.97 15.66 22.85
CA THR A 42 -7.54 15.38 22.76
C THR A 42 -7.19 14.69 21.45
N ILE A 43 -7.93 13.68 21.00
CA ILE A 43 -7.70 13.00 19.71
C ILE A 43 -7.89 14.00 18.56
N LYS A 44 -8.93 14.82 18.58
CA LYS A 44 -9.16 15.85 17.55
C LYS A 44 -8.01 16.86 17.52
N ASN A 45 -7.52 17.28 18.68
CA ASN A 45 -6.39 18.20 18.78
C ASN A 45 -5.09 17.55 18.29
N ASP A 46 -4.81 16.32 18.71
CA ASP A 46 -3.65 15.53 18.29
C ASP A 46 -3.66 15.29 16.77
N MET A 47 -4.83 14.99 16.18
CA MET A 47 -5.00 14.88 14.73
C MET A 47 -4.78 16.21 14.02
N ARG A 48 -5.28 17.31 14.58
CA ARG A 48 -5.10 18.66 14.01
C ARG A 48 -3.64 19.10 14.06
N GLU A 49 -2.94 18.81 15.15
CA GLU A 49 -1.52 19.07 15.30
C GLU A 49 -0.69 18.23 14.34
N GLY A 50 -0.95 16.92 14.27
CA GLY A 50 -0.29 16.02 13.32
C GLY A 50 -0.52 16.43 11.87
N LEU A 51 -1.75 16.85 11.53
CA LEU A 51 -2.09 17.39 10.21
C LEU A 51 -1.35 18.70 9.92
N LYS A 52 -1.36 19.66 10.86
CA LYS A 52 -0.68 20.95 10.70
C LYS A 52 0.81 20.74 10.51
N TRP A 53 1.43 19.84 11.28
CA TRP A 53 2.83 19.49 11.13
C TRP A 53 3.09 18.86 9.76
N LEU A 54 2.29 17.87 9.35
CA LEU A 54 2.45 17.19 8.07
C LEU A 54 2.34 18.14 6.88
N ILE A 55 1.40 19.10 6.90
CA ILE A 55 1.25 20.08 5.82
C ILE A 55 2.43 21.05 5.76
N ASN A 56 3.02 21.38 6.91
CA ASN A 56 4.17 22.28 6.98
C ASN A 56 5.47 21.59 6.54
N ASP A 57 5.61 20.29 6.76
CA ASP A 57 6.75 19.51 6.31
C ASP A 57 6.57 18.99 4.88
N ARG A 58 7.11 19.74 3.91
CA ARG A 58 6.96 19.46 2.47
C ARG A 58 7.45 18.07 2.06
N LEU A 59 8.45 17.51 2.77
CA LEU A 59 8.97 16.17 2.49
C LEU A 59 7.96 15.09 2.89
N ASN A 60 7.50 15.10 4.13
CA ASN A 60 6.55 14.10 4.65
C ASN A 60 5.17 14.24 4.01
N LEU A 61 4.77 15.45 3.61
CA LEU A 61 3.58 15.68 2.79
C LEU A 61 3.70 14.98 1.44
N ALA A 62 4.82 15.18 0.73
CA ALA A 62 5.05 14.55 -0.58
C ALA A 62 5.05 13.01 -0.48
N LEU A 63 5.70 12.47 0.56
CA LEU A 63 5.69 11.03 0.84
C LEU A 63 4.28 10.50 1.15
N SER A 64 3.45 11.29 1.85
CA SER A 64 2.06 10.92 2.12
C SER A 64 1.19 10.96 0.86
N LEU A 65 1.39 11.96 0.00
CA LEU A 65 0.70 12.06 -1.29
C LEU A 65 1.09 10.92 -2.23
N GLN A 66 2.37 10.53 -2.26
CA GLN A 66 2.81 9.33 -2.98
C GLN A 66 2.05 8.09 -2.50
N ALA A 67 2.11 7.76 -1.20
CA ALA A 67 1.36 6.61 -0.68
C ALA A 67 -0.14 6.67 -0.96
N MET A 68 -0.76 7.86 -0.93
CA MET A 68 -2.18 8.02 -1.22
C MET A 68 -2.49 7.65 -2.68
N VAL A 69 -1.70 8.18 -3.62
CA VAL A 69 -1.85 7.90 -5.06
C VAL A 69 -1.51 6.44 -5.37
N GLY A 70 -0.41 5.92 -4.82
CA GLY A 70 -0.01 4.53 -4.99
C GLY A 70 -1.04 3.54 -4.45
N ASN A 71 -1.60 3.80 -3.26
CA ASN A 71 -2.65 2.96 -2.68
C ASN A 71 -3.94 3.00 -3.49
N PHE A 72 -4.31 4.17 -4.02
CA PHE A 72 -5.45 4.31 -4.92
C PHE A 72 -5.27 3.43 -6.16
N GLY A 73 -4.14 3.56 -6.87
CA GLY A 73 -3.84 2.77 -8.07
C GLY A 73 -3.77 1.28 -7.80
N ALA A 74 -3.07 0.87 -6.72
CA ALA A 74 -2.96 -0.53 -6.34
C ALA A 74 -4.32 -1.15 -5.98
N SER A 75 -5.16 -0.39 -5.26
CA SER A 75 -6.49 -0.86 -4.87
C SER A 75 -7.45 -0.91 -6.05
N ALA A 76 -7.29 -0.03 -7.05
CA ALA A 76 -8.04 -0.12 -8.30
C ALA A 76 -7.75 -1.40 -9.07
N VAL A 77 -6.47 -1.80 -9.18
CA VAL A 77 -6.13 -3.10 -9.78
C VAL A 77 -6.74 -4.22 -8.95
N LEU A 78 -6.52 -4.26 -7.64
CA LEU A 78 -7.01 -5.35 -6.79
C LEU A 78 -8.55 -5.46 -6.79
N GLY A 79 -9.27 -4.35 -6.97
CA GLY A 79 -10.73 -4.33 -7.08
C GLY A 79 -11.26 -5.00 -8.35
N GLY A 80 -10.54 -4.90 -9.47
CA GLY A 80 -10.96 -5.47 -10.77
C GLY A 80 -10.16 -6.69 -11.23
N LEU A 81 -9.02 -7.01 -10.60
CA LEU A 81 -8.06 -7.99 -11.13
C LEU A 81 -8.66 -9.39 -11.22
N MET A 82 -9.39 -9.85 -10.22
CA MET A 82 -10.00 -11.18 -10.27
C MET A 82 -11.02 -11.29 -11.41
N TYR A 83 -11.82 -10.24 -11.60
CA TYR A 83 -12.75 -10.17 -12.73
C TYR A 83 -11.99 -10.17 -14.07
N TYR A 84 -10.93 -9.38 -14.19
CA TYR A 84 -10.07 -9.36 -15.38
C TYR A 84 -9.54 -10.76 -15.72
N LEU A 85 -8.99 -11.48 -14.73
CA LEU A 85 -8.41 -12.80 -14.93
C LEU A 85 -9.48 -13.84 -15.34
N LEU A 86 -10.62 -13.87 -14.66
CA LEU A 86 -11.65 -14.88 -14.91
C LEU A 86 -12.55 -14.56 -16.12
N SER A 87 -12.96 -13.30 -16.27
CA SER A 87 -13.97 -12.89 -17.26
C SER A 87 -13.37 -12.31 -18.54
N THR A 88 -12.17 -11.70 -18.48
CA THR A 88 -11.50 -11.16 -19.69
C THR A 88 -10.51 -12.15 -20.27
N LEU A 89 -9.62 -12.70 -19.45
CA LEU A 89 -8.63 -13.69 -19.90
C LEU A 89 -9.16 -15.14 -19.90
N ASN A 90 -10.37 -15.38 -19.41
CA ASN A 90 -10.99 -16.72 -19.31
C ASN A 90 -10.10 -17.75 -18.59
N LEU A 91 -9.33 -17.30 -17.60
CA LEU A 91 -8.43 -18.16 -16.85
C LEU A 91 -9.19 -18.99 -15.82
N SER A 92 -8.65 -20.17 -15.52
CA SER A 92 -9.07 -20.97 -14.39
C SER A 92 -8.74 -20.29 -13.06
N ALA A 93 -9.38 -20.75 -11.99
CA ALA A 93 -9.07 -20.29 -10.62
C ALA A 93 -7.61 -20.59 -10.21
N GLU A 94 -7.05 -21.69 -10.73
CA GLU A 94 -5.66 -22.08 -10.46
C GLU A 94 -4.68 -21.12 -11.14
N GLU A 95 -4.90 -20.82 -12.43
CA GLU A 95 -4.12 -19.84 -13.20
C GLU A 95 -4.23 -18.41 -12.63
N SER A 96 -5.42 -18.05 -12.17
CA SER A 96 -5.63 -16.78 -11.46
C SER A 96 -4.84 -16.75 -10.15
N GLY A 97 -4.81 -17.86 -9.41
CA GLY A 97 -4.00 -18.01 -8.20
C GLY A 97 -2.50 -17.85 -8.45
N ILE A 98 -1.99 -18.34 -9.59
CA ILE A 98 -0.59 -18.13 -10.01
C ILE A 98 -0.31 -16.64 -10.22
N ASN A 99 -1.21 -15.89 -10.86
CA ASN A 99 -1.08 -14.44 -11.00
C ASN A 99 -0.99 -13.73 -9.65
N TYR A 100 -1.85 -14.07 -8.68
CA TYR A 100 -1.77 -13.52 -7.32
C TYR A 100 -0.49 -13.93 -6.58
N THR A 101 0.02 -15.14 -6.85
CA THR A 101 1.27 -15.61 -6.25
C THR A 101 2.46 -14.74 -6.70
N LEU A 102 2.50 -14.35 -7.98
CA LEU A 102 3.52 -13.43 -8.50
C LEU A 102 3.50 -12.07 -7.79
N ILE A 103 2.32 -11.58 -7.41
CA ILE A 103 2.16 -10.36 -6.60
C ILE A 103 2.84 -10.54 -5.24
N GLY A 104 2.57 -11.65 -4.56
CA GLY A 104 3.18 -11.99 -3.27
C GLY A 104 4.69 -12.16 -3.35
N VAL A 105 5.19 -12.86 -4.37
CA VAL A 105 6.63 -13.01 -4.64
C VAL A 105 7.27 -11.65 -4.86
N GLY A 106 6.62 -10.74 -5.60
CA GLY A 106 7.09 -9.37 -5.76
C GLY A 106 7.23 -8.64 -4.42
N GLY A 107 6.27 -8.79 -3.51
CA GLY A 107 6.36 -8.21 -2.18
C GLY A 107 7.57 -8.72 -1.37
N LEU A 108 7.85 -10.02 -1.42
CA LEU A 108 9.01 -10.64 -0.78
C LEU A 108 10.33 -10.16 -1.38
N LEU A 109 10.43 -10.12 -2.71
CA LEU A 109 11.63 -9.64 -3.39
C LEU A 109 11.89 -8.16 -3.07
N GLY A 110 10.83 -7.34 -2.97
CA GLY A 110 10.93 -5.93 -2.60
C GLY A 110 11.55 -5.71 -1.22
N SER A 111 11.21 -6.53 -0.22
CA SER A 111 11.76 -6.40 1.14
C SER A 111 13.23 -6.82 1.23
N ILE A 112 13.68 -7.73 0.36
CA ILE A 112 15.07 -8.19 0.32
C ILE A 112 15.93 -7.23 -0.50
N ILE A 113 15.47 -6.83 -1.70
CA ILE A 113 16.28 -6.06 -2.66
C ILE A 113 16.54 -4.63 -2.19
N VAL A 114 15.67 -4.07 -1.33
CA VAL A 114 15.84 -2.70 -0.83
C VAL A 114 17.09 -2.54 0.04
N ILE A 115 17.49 -3.58 0.78
CA ILE A 115 18.64 -3.55 1.71
C ILE A 115 19.94 -3.20 0.97
N PRO A 116 20.39 -3.96 -0.06
CA PRO A 116 21.59 -3.61 -0.81
C PRO A 116 21.43 -2.34 -1.63
N LEU A 117 20.21 -1.97 -2.04
CA LEU A 117 19.97 -0.75 -2.81
C LEU A 117 20.15 0.51 -1.96
N GLU A 118 19.63 0.55 -0.73
CA GLU A 118 19.84 1.68 0.20
C GLU A 118 21.31 1.84 0.62
N GLN A 119 22.10 0.76 0.60
CA GLN A 119 23.54 0.83 0.88
C GLN A 119 24.36 1.42 -0.29
N ARG A 120 23.86 1.28 -1.53
CA ARG A 120 24.59 1.67 -2.75
C ARG A 120 24.13 2.98 -3.36
N PHE A 121 22.85 3.33 -3.18
CA PHE A 121 22.23 4.48 -3.84
C PHE A 121 21.65 5.46 -2.83
N ARG A 122 21.70 6.75 -3.17
CA ARG A 122 21.04 7.80 -2.39
C ARG A 122 19.52 7.67 -2.51
N ARG A 123 18.81 7.85 -1.39
CA ARG A 123 17.34 7.71 -1.32
C ARG A 123 16.61 8.59 -2.34
N GLY A 124 17.11 9.79 -2.62
CA GLY A 124 16.52 10.73 -3.57
C GLY A 124 16.66 10.34 -5.04
N ILE A 125 17.58 9.45 -5.39
CA ILE A 125 17.66 8.82 -6.72
C ILE A 125 16.91 7.49 -6.72
N LEU A 126 17.02 6.73 -5.63
CA LEU A 126 16.44 5.41 -5.50
C LEU A 126 14.91 5.43 -5.55
N ILE A 127 14.26 6.36 -4.83
CA ILE A 127 12.79 6.47 -4.79
C ILE A 127 12.18 6.73 -6.18
N PRO A 128 12.57 7.77 -6.94
CA PRO A 128 12.03 7.99 -8.29
C PRO A 128 12.31 6.82 -9.23
N THR A 129 13.49 6.21 -9.14
CA THR A 129 13.88 5.10 -10.01
C THR A 129 13.01 3.87 -9.76
N LEU A 130 12.81 3.48 -8.51
CA LEU A 130 11.91 2.37 -8.14
C LEU A 130 10.49 2.63 -8.63
N LEU A 131 9.96 3.83 -8.42
CA LEU A 131 8.61 4.18 -8.86
C LEU A 131 8.49 4.17 -10.40
N ALA A 132 9.52 4.60 -11.13
CA ALA A 132 9.55 4.56 -12.58
C ALA A 132 9.60 3.13 -13.13
N VAL A 133 10.42 2.26 -12.52
CA VAL A 133 10.45 0.82 -12.87
C VAL A 133 9.09 0.18 -12.61
N GLY A 134 8.44 0.50 -11.49
CA GLY A 134 7.08 0.04 -11.20
C GLY A 134 6.04 0.54 -12.20
N ALA A 135 6.13 1.81 -12.63
CA ALA A 135 5.24 2.40 -13.63
C ALA A 135 5.37 1.71 -14.99
N ILE A 136 6.61 1.50 -15.46
CA ILE A 136 6.91 0.79 -16.70
C ILE A 136 6.49 -0.68 -16.58
N GLY A 137 6.68 -1.30 -15.42
CA GLY A 137 6.22 -2.66 -15.16
C GLY A 137 4.71 -2.82 -15.34
N LEU A 138 3.91 -1.85 -14.86
CA LEU A 138 2.46 -1.87 -15.01
C LEU A 138 1.98 -1.70 -16.46
N THR A 139 2.77 -1.04 -17.33
CA THR A 139 2.36 -0.93 -18.73
C THR A 139 2.41 -2.28 -19.44
N TYR A 140 3.21 -3.24 -18.98
CA TYR A 140 3.29 -4.57 -19.58
C TYR A 140 1.92 -5.27 -19.67
N ALA A 141 1.07 -5.15 -18.65
CA ALA A 141 -0.29 -5.73 -18.68
C ALA A 141 -1.26 -5.03 -19.64
N ILE A 142 -0.92 -3.84 -20.14
CA ILE A 142 -1.77 -3.10 -21.08
C ILE A 142 -1.64 -3.66 -22.50
N TRP A 143 -0.42 -4.07 -22.89
CA TRP A 143 -0.10 -4.45 -24.28
C TRP A 143 0.12 -5.95 -24.47
N SER A 144 0.43 -6.68 -23.39
CA SER A 144 0.74 -8.10 -23.48
C SER A 144 -0.52 -8.96 -23.39
N GLU A 145 -0.71 -9.85 -24.36
CA GLU A 145 -1.77 -10.87 -24.37
C GLU A 145 -1.41 -12.11 -23.53
N TYR A 146 -0.18 -12.18 -23.00
CA TYR A 146 0.26 -13.29 -22.17
C TYR A 146 -0.50 -13.39 -20.84
N TRP A 147 -1.00 -14.58 -20.50
CA TRP A 147 -1.89 -14.80 -19.36
C TRP A 147 -1.27 -14.51 -17.97
N LEU A 148 0.07 -14.52 -17.84
CA LEU A 148 0.77 -14.12 -16.61
C LEU A 148 1.14 -12.63 -16.58
N ALA A 149 0.88 -11.87 -17.65
CA ALA A 149 1.25 -10.46 -17.71
C ALA A 149 0.66 -9.61 -16.57
N PRO A 150 -0.61 -9.81 -16.12
CA PRO A 150 -1.15 -9.11 -14.96
C PRO A 150 -0.37 -9.38 -13.67
N GLY A 151 -0.03 -10.64 -13.40
CA GLY A 151 0.72 -11.05 -12.22
C GLY A 151 2.17 -10.55 -12.24
N ILE A 152 2.84 -10.63 -13.39
CA ILE A 152 4.23 -10.15 -13.55
C ILE A 152 4.28 -8.61 -13.39
N SER A 153 3.39 -7.90 -14.07
CA SER A 153 3.35 -6.43 -14.03
C SER A 153 3.05 -5.89 -12.63
N PHE A 154 2.02 -6.42 -11.97
CA PHE A 154 1.66 -5.99 -10.63
C PHE A 154 2.65 -6.51 -9.57
N GLY A 155 3.24 -7.68 -9.78
CA GLY A 155 4.35 -8.20 -8.97
C GLY A 155 5.57 -7.28 -9.02
N LEU A 156 5.98 -6.82 -10.20
CA LEU A 156 7.07 -5.84 -10.35
C LEU A 156 6.72 -4.51 -9.68
N ALA A 157 5.47 -4.04 -9.82
CA ALA A 157 5.00 -2.86 -9.11
C ALA A 157 5.06 -3.04 -7.58
N MET A 158 4.74 -4.24 -7.07
CA MET A 158 4.84 -4.57 -5.65
C MET A 158 6.27 -4.64 -5.13
N ILE A 159 7.24 -5.15 -5.90
CA ILE A 159 8.67 -5.08 -5.56
C ILE A 159 9.04 -3.62 -5.24
N CYS A 160 8.70 -2.73 -6.19
CA CYS A 160 9.03 -1.32 -6.08
C CYS A 160 8.27 -0.64 -4.93
N ASN A 161 7.00 -1.00 -4.71
CA ASN A 161 6.17 -0.44 -3.66
C ASN A 161 6.65 -0.82 -2.25
N ILE A 162 7.03 -2.08 -2.04
CA ILE A 162 7.57 -2.55 -0.76
C ILE A 162 8.94 -1.91 -0.49
N ALA A 163 9.82 -1.85 -1.50
CA ALA A 163 11.10 -1.17 -1.36
C ALA A 163 10.91 0.32 -1.00
N TRP A 164 10.00 1.02 -1.69
CA TRP A 164 9.63 2.39 -1.36
C TRP A 164 9.10 2.52 0.07
N ASN A 165 8.21 1.63 0.51
CA ASN A 165 7.63 1.67 1.85
C ASN A 165 8.69 1.58 2.95
N THR A 166 9.67 0.70 2.78
CA THR A 166 10.81 0.55 3.70
C THR A 166 11.62 1.83 3.80
N ILE A 167 12.00 2.42 2.65
CA ILE A 167 12.78 3.68 2.62
C ILE A 167 12.01 4.80 3.31
N VAL A 168 10.71 4.92 3.02
CA VAL A 168 9.85 5.97 3.58
C VAL A 168 9.64 5.80 5.07
N ALA A 169 9.54 4.56 5.56
CA ALA A 169 9.49 4.29 6.99
C ALA A 169 10.77 4.79 7.69
N SER A 170 11.95 4.50 7.13
CA SER A 170 13.24 4.98 7.64
C SER A 170 13.35 6.50 7.62
N VAL A 171 13.00 7.15 6.49
CA VAL A 171 13.01 8.63 6.37
C VAL A 171 12.09 9.28 7.40
N ARG A 172 10.92 8.69 7.67
CA ARG A 172 9.99 9.19 8.69
C ARG A 172 10.51 9.02 10.11
N GLN A 173 11.18 7.91 10.39
CA GLN A 173 11.81 7.69 11.69
C GLN A 173 12.91 8.72 11.96
N GLU A 174 13.64 9.14 10.92
CA GLU A 174 14.72 10.13 11.03
C GLU A 174 14.22 11.59 11.08
N THR A 175 13.15 11.92 10.35
CA THR A 175 12.70 13.32 10.16
C THR A 175 11.56 13.74 11.08
N VAL A 176 10.76 12.81 11.58
CA VAL A 176 9.60 13.13 12.44
C VAL A 176 10.03 13.12 13.92
N PRO A 177 9.81 14.22 14.66
CA PRO A 177 10.09 14.28 16.10
C PRO A 177 9.38 13.17 16.89
N THR A 178 10.09 12.58 17.86
CA THR A 178 9.65 11.39 18.63
C THR A 178 8.30 11.59 19.32
N ASP A 179 8.03 12.80 19.81
CA ASP A 179 6.77 13.20 20.45
C ASP A 179 5.59 13.32 19.48
N MET A 180 5.85 13.49 18.18
CA MET A 180 4.84 13.63 17.12
C MET A 180 4.69 12.41 16.22
N GLN A 181 5.59 11.41 16.31
CA GLN A 181 5.58 10.22 15.45
C GLN A 181 4.21 9.55 15.39
N GLY A 182 3.58 9.27 16.54
CA GLY A 182 2.27 8.62 16.59
C GLY A 182 1.15 9.45 15.95
N ARG A 183 1.16 10.79 16.13
CA ARG A 183 0.15 11.71 15.61
C ARG A 183 0.26 11.85 14.09
N VAL A 184 1.48 12.06 13.59
CA VAL A 184 1.78 12.24 12.15
C VAL A 184 1.54 10.95 11.38
N LEU A 185 2.06 9.82 11.88
CA LEU A 185 1.87 8.52 11.24
C LEU A 185 0.40 8.10 11.26
N GLY A 186 -0.33 8.40 12.34
CA GLY A 186 -1.77 8.16 12.44
C GLY A 186 -2.56 8.87 11.34
N PHE A 187 -2.35 10.18 11.18
CA PHE A 187 -3.04 10.94 10.14
C PHE A 187 -2.62 10.48 8.73
N SER A 188 -1.32 10.29 8.49
CA SER A 188 -0.82 9.80 7.20
C SER A 188 -1.44 8.44 6.83
N ARG A 189 -1.61 7.53 7.80
CA ARG A 189 -2.30 6.25 7.60
C ARG A 189 -3.77 6.41 7.27
N VAL A 190 -4.48 7.32 7.93
CA VAL A 190 -5.90 7.59 7.62
C VAL A 190 -6.02 8.09 6.18
N LEU A 191 -5.24 9.10 5.80
CA LEU A 191 -5.26 9.65 4.43
C LEU A 191 -4.98 8.58 3.38
N THR A 192 -3.94 7.79 3.59
CA THR A 192 -3.51 6.75 2.63
C THR A 192 -4.43 5.55 2.58
N ARG A 193 -5.13 5.22 3.67
CA ARG A 193 -6.12 4.12 3.70
C ARG A 193 -7.47 4.54 3.13
N LEU A 194 -7.88 5.80 3.24
CA LEU A 194 -9.11 6.30 2.64
C LEU A 194 -9.06 6.26 1.09
N ALA A 195 -7.87 6.31 0.51
CA ALA A 195 -7.66 6.16 -0.93
C ALA A 195 -7.94 4.74 -1.44
N MET A 196 -7.80 3.71 -0.60
CA MET A 196 -7.99 2.31 -0.98
C MET A 196 -9.44 1.97 -1.36
N PRO A 197 -10.47 2.25 -0.54
CA PRO A 197 -11.86 1.94 -0.91
C PRO A 197 -12.30 2.73 -2.14
N LEU A 198 -11.84 3.97 -2.29
CA LEU A 198 -12.10 4.77 -3.50
C LEU A 198 -11.45 4.15 -4.73
N GLY A 199 -10.19 3.73 -4.62
CA GLY A 199 -9.47 3.04 -5.68
C GLY A 199 -10.18 1.76 -6.09
N ALA A 200 -10.52 0.90 -5.12
CA ALA A 200 -11.22 -0.36 -5.38
C ALA A 200 -12.59 -0.17 -6.03
N LEU A 201 -13.36 0.83 -5.57
CA LEU A 201 -14.65 1.17 -6.16
C LEU A 201 -14.48 1.61 -7.62
N VAL A 202 -13.56 2.54 -7.89
CA VAL A 202 -13.27 3.02 -9.25
C VAL A 202 -12.74 1.90 -10.13
N GLY A 203 -11.88 1.04 -9.61
CA GLY A 203 -11.34 -0.13 -10.30
C GLY A 203 -12.41 -1.14 -10.69
N GLY A 204 -13.34 -1.45 -9.78
CA GLY A 204 -14.48 -2.31 -10.07
C GLY A 204 -15.39 -1.72 -11.14
N LEU A 205 -15.79 -0.44 -10.99
CA LEU A 205 -16.67 0.23 -11.96
C LEU A 205 -16.04 0.34 -13.35
N ILE A 206 -14.74 0.67 -13.45
CA ILE A 206 -14.05 0.77 -14.73
C ILE A 206 -13.89 -0.62 -15.37
N SER A 207 -13.70 -1.66 -14.56
CA SER A 207 -13.56 -3.02 -15.05
C SER A 207 -14.81 -3.53 -15.79
N ASP A 208 -16.00 -3.02 -15.47
CA ASP A 208 -17.24 -3.35 -16.19
C ASP A 208 -17.27 -2.78 -17.62
N PHE A 209 -16.63 -1.63 -17.86
CA PHE A 209 -16.58 -0.98 -19.17
C PHE A 209 -15.35 -1.39 -19.99
N ASN A 210 -14.18 -1.33 -19.38
CA ASN A 210 -12.91 -1.72 -19.99
C ASN A 210 -12.00 -2.36 -18.91
N PRO A 211 -11.92 -3.69 -18.88
CA PRO A 211 -11.11 -4.41 -17.91
C PRO A 211 -9.62 -4.02 -17.92
N VAL A 212 -9.07 -3.66 -19.09
CA VAL A 212 -7.65 -3.24 -19.21
C VAL A 212 -7.41 -1.86 -18.59
N ALA A 213 -8.43 -1.02 -18.49
CA ALA A 213 -8.30 0.35 -17.98
C ALA A 213 -7.91 0.41 -16.49
N ILE A 214 -8.06 -0.68 -15.73
CA ILE A 214 -7.53 -0.76 -14.36
C ILE A 214 -6.00 -0.65 -14.33
N PHE A 215 -5.31 -1.25 -15.32
CA PHE A 215 -3.84 -1.18 -15.44
C PHE A 215 -3.39 0.19 -15.95
N ILE A 216 -4.17 0.82 -16.83
CA ILE A 216 -3.92 2.20 -17.29
C ILE A 216 -4.01 3.17 -16.10
N LEU A 217 -5.06 3.05 -15.28
CA LEU A 217 -5.25 3.88 -14.10
C LEU A 217 -4.11 3.70 -13.09
N ALA A 218 -3.72 2.46 -12.81
CA ALA A 218 -2.64 2.16 -11.88
C ALA A 218 -1.27 2.62 -12.40
N SER A 219 -0.99 2.44 -13.69
CA SER A 219 0.21 2.95 -14.33
C SER A 219 0.26 4.49 -14.26
N THR A 220 -0.85 5.16 -14.56
CA THR A 220 -0.98 6.62 -14.45
C THR A 220 -0.73 7.08 -13.01
N ALA A 221 -1.32 6.41 -12.02
CA ALA A 221 -1.08 6.68 -10.61
C ALA A 221 0.41 6.52 -10.25
N LYS A 222 1.08 5.45 -10.73
CA LYS A 222 2.53 5.27 -10.54
C LYS A 222 3.35 6.39 -11.19
N PHE A 223 3.01 6.82 -12.41
CA PHE A 223 3.69 7.97 -13.05
C PHE A 223 3.50 9.27 -12.26
N ILE A 224 2.32 9.49 -11.67
CA ILE A 224 2.10 10.63 -10.78
C ILE A 224 3.00 10.54 -9.54
N GLU A 225 3.19 9.36 -8.95
CA GLU A 225 4.14 9.19 -7.84
C GLU A 225 5.58 9.55 -8.24
N VAL A 226 6.01 9.19 -9.46
CA VAL A 226 7.31 9.59 -10.02
C VAL A 226 7.41 11.11 -10.14
N ILE A 227 6.40 11.77 -10.68
CA ILE A 227 6.36 13.23 -10.81
C ILE A 227 6.46 13.89 -9.43
N ILE A 228 5.72 13.38 -8.44
CA ILE A 228 5.81 13.87 -7.05
C ILE A 228 7.23 13.67 -6.52
N ALA A 229 7.88 12.53 -6.79
CA ALA A 229 9.26 12.28 -6.35
C ALA A 229 10.25 13.31 -6.91
N LEU A 230 10.12 13.63 -8.21
CA LEU A 230 11.04 14.50 -8.95
C LEU A 230 10.81 16.00 -8.71
N THR A 231 9.59 16.39 -8.37
CA THR A 231 9.21 17.80 -8.14
C THR A 231 9.29 18.21 -6.66
N SER A 232 9.31 17.25 -5.74
CA SER A 232 9.33 17.48 -4.30
C SER A 232 10.74 17.43 -3.70
N PRO A 233 10.90 17.76 -2.40
CA PRO A 233 12.19 17.63 -1.70
C PRO A 233 12.76 16.22 -1.65
N ILE A 234 11.98 15.18 -2.01
CA ILE A 234 12.40 13.77 -2.00
C ILE A 234 13.69 13.58 -2.82
N ARG A 235 13.81 14.23 -3.99
CA ARG A 235 15.01 14.13 -4.85
C ARG A 235 16.32 14.59 -4.19
N LYS A 236 16.24 15.33 -3.07
CA LYS A 236 17.39 15.89 -2.37
C LYS A 236 17.89 15.02 -1.21
N LEU A 237 17.19 13.92 -0.90
CA LEU A 237 17.64 12.91 0.07
C LEU A 237 18.92 12.22 -0.46
#